data_AF-A0A7W5JW76-F1
#
_entry.id   AF-A0A7W5JW76-F1
#
_cell.length_a   1.000
_cell.length_b   1.000
_cell.length_c   1.000
_cell.angle_alpha   90.00
_cell.angle_beta   90.00
_cell.angle_gamma   90.00
#
_symmetry.space_group_name_H-M   'P 1'
#
loop_
_entity.id
_entity.type
_entity.pdbx_description
1 polymer ?
#
loop_
_entity_poly.entity_id
_entity_poly.type
_entity_poly.pdbx_seq_one_letter_code
_entity_poly.pdbx_strand_id
1 'polypeptide(L)'
;MTSMLPDTKPSAAKEAIHQGKGCLAVLLALAVLVVGGYLVYDQGKALMSNFGETPDYTGKGVAPITVTIPTGATLDEIGGVLKQADVVKSVQAWDNAVASEERATSVQPGRYVMRTQMPAIDALRLLINPGESRVRAQFTIPEGLRLTRQVDALAKNTKIKKSAYEAALKKPQSLGLPAYAKNRPEGFLFPDTYELTADATATSTLKQMVDQYKAVTNDIGLNAAAKKLNRSPYEVLIVASIIEREVNQDQYRAKVAQVLYNRLDQGIPLGLDSTIIYAENLSTNTTTPKDRASKSKYNTYLRKGLPPGPISAPGKAALQAAANPEPGKWLYFTTVDFDTGETKFAETDAEFQQIVAQFQAWCQSHPGRCDS
;
A
#
# COMPACT_ATOMS: atom_id res chain seq x y z
N MET A 1 -129.65 -16.52 9.79
CA MET A 1 -129.19 -16.70 8.41
C MET A 1 -128.30 -15.51 8.09
N THR A 2 -127.02 -15.47 8.47
CA THR A 2 -125.84 -16.26 8.03
C THR A 2 -125.45 -15.98 6.59
N SER A 3 -124.33 -15.29 6.37
CA SER A 3 -123.31 -15.55 5.32
C SER A 3 -122.15 -14.56 5.54
N MET A 4 -121.07 -14.92 6.24
CA MET A 4 -119.81 -15.45 5.68
C MET A 4 -119.34 -14.75 4.39
N LEU A 5 -118.30 -13.92 4.53
CA LEU A 5 -117.40 -13.49 3.46
C LEU A 5 -116.21 -14.46 3.41
N PRO A 6 -115.79 -14.97 2.24
CA PRO A 6 -114.65 -15.87 2.13
C PRO A 6 -113.31 -15.14 2.07
N ASP A 7 -112.33 -15.70 2.77
CA ASP A 7 -110.90 -15.47 2.61
C ASP A 7 -110.47 -15.76 1.15
N THR A 8 -109.75 -14.81 0.54
CA THR A 8 -109.10 -15.03 -0.77
C THR A 8 -107.58 -15.09 -0.60
N LYS A 9 -107.03 -16.29 -0.74
CA LYS A 9 -105.58 -16.53 -0.86
C LYS A 9 -105.03 -15.84 -2.12
N PRO A 10 -103.81 -15.25 -2.08
CA PRO A 10 -103.19 -14.68 -3.26
C PRO A 10 -102.81 -15.75 -4.31
N SER A 11 -102.90 -15.38 -5.59
CA SER A 11 -102.70 -16.23 -6.78
C SER A 11 -101.22 -16.60 -7.04
N ALA A 12 -100.99 -17.87 -7.41
CA ALA A 12 -99.69 -18.49 -7.71
C ALA A 12 -98.81 -17.75 -8.74
N ALA A 13 -99.39 -16.90 -9.60
CA ALA A 13 -98.65 -16.11 -10.57
C ALA A 13 -97.76 -15.00 -9.95
N LYS A 14 -98.13 -14.50 -8.76
CA LYS A 14 -97.31 -13.49 -8.05
C LYS A 14 -96.10 -14.11 -7.32
N GLU A 15 -96.14 -15.39 -6.97
CA GLU A 15 -95.00 -16.11 -6.36
C GLU A 15 -93.90 -16.42 -7.37
N ALA A 16 -94.24 -16.86 -8.59
CA ALA A 16 -93.25 -17.23 -9.61
C ALA A 16 -92.38 -16.05 -10.08
N ILE A 17 -92.96 -14.85 -10.19
CA ILE A 17 -92.23 -13.63 -10.58
C ILE A 17 -91.31 -13.15 -9.44
N HIS A 18 -91.70 -13.38 -8.18
CA HIS A 18 -90.86 -13.06 -7.02
C HIS A 18 -89.67 -14.03 -6.90
N GLN A 19 -89.91 -15.33 -7.15
CA GLN A 19 -88.86 -16.36 -7.17
C GLN A 19 -87.84 -16.17 -8.32
N GLY A 20 -88.28 -15.76 -9.51
CA GLY A 20 -87.38 -15.46 -10.64
C GLY A 20 -86.47 -14.24 -10.41
N LYS A 21 -86.99 -13.19 -9.76
CA LYS A 21 -86.21 -12.00 -9.38
C LYS A 21 -85.22 -12.29 -8.25
N GLY A 22 -85.59 -13.16 -7.31
CA GLY A 22 -84.69 -13.65 -6.26
C GLY A 22 -83.52 -14.46 -6.82
N CYS A 23 -83.78 -15.36 -7.78
CA CYS A 23 -82.74 -16.20 -8.39
C CYS A 23 -81.73 -15.38 -9.20
N LEU A 24 -82.19 -14.38 -9.96
CA LEU A 24 -81.31 -13.47 -10.70
C LEU A 24 -80.44 -12.61 -9.76
N ALA A 25 -81.01 -12.14 -8.64
CA ALA A 25 -80.25 -11.37 -7.64
C ALA A 25 -79.15 -12.23 -6.98
N VAL A 26 -79.43 -13.51 -6.70
CA VAL A 26 -78.45 -14.46 -6.15
C VAL A 26 -77.32 -14.75 -7.16
N LEU A 27 -77.64 -14.95 -8.44
CA LEU A 27 -76.64 -15.16 -9.48
C LEU A 27 -75.76 -13.93 -9.72
N LEU A 28 -76.33 -12.72 -9.67
CA LEU A 28 -75.56 -11.48 -9.76
C LEU A 28 -74.65 -11.28 -8.55
N ALA A 29 -75.13 -11.58 -7.33
CA ALA A 29 -74.31 -11.52 -6.13
C ALA A 29 -73.14 -12.52 -6.18
N LEU A 30 -73.38 -13.75 -6.67
CA LEU A 30 -72.32 -14.75 -6.89
C LEU A 30 -71.31 -14.30 -7.94
N ALA A 31 -71.75 -13.72 -9.05
CA ALA A 31 -70.85 -13.19 -10.08
C ALA A 31 -69.96 -12.05 -9.53
N VAL A 32 -70.54 -11.15 -8.73
CA VAL A 32 -69.79 -10.08 -8.04
C VAL A 32 -68.78 -10.66 -7.04
N LEU A 33 -69.14 -11.71 -6.30
CA LEU A 33 -68.23 -12.38 -5.35
C LEU A 33 -67.08 -13.11 -6.07
N VAL A 34 -67.35 -13.77 -7.20
CA VAL A 34 -66.33 -14.46 -7.99
C VAL A 34 -65.37 -13.47 -8.65
N VAL A 35 -65.90 -12.39 -9.25
CA VAL A 35 -65.08 -11.34 -9.87
C VAL A 35 -64.30 -10.56 -8.81
N GLY A 36 -64.94 -10.18 -7.70
CA GLY A 36 -64.28 -9.53 -6.57
C GLY A 36 -63.20 -10.41 -5.94
N GLY A 37 -63.48 -11.70 -5.75
CA GLY A 37 -62.51 -12.68 -5.25
C GLY A 37 -61.33 -12.87 -6.21
N TYR A 38 -61.57 -12.90 -7.52
CA TYR A 38 -60.51 -12.97 -8.53
C TYR A 38 -59.63 -11.72 -8.53
N LEU A 39 -60.21 -10.52 -8.43
CA LEU A 39 -59.46 -9.26 -8.37
C LEU A 39 -58.62 -9.15 -7.08
N VAL A 40 -59.17 -9.59 -5.94
CA VAL A 40 -58.44 -9.66 -4.66
C VAL A 40 -57.33 -10.71 -4.72
N TYR A 41 -57.56 -11.84 -5.37
CA TYR A 41 -56.55 -12.88 -5.57
C TYR A 41 -55.40 -12.41 -6.49
N ASP A 42 -55.71 -11.72 -7.59
CA ASP A 42 -54.72 -11.21 -8.54
C ASP A 42 -53.87 -10.07 -7.93
N GLN A 43 -54.50 -9.13 -7.22
CA GLN A 43 -53.77 -8.10 -6.47
C GLN A 43 -52.99 -8.67 -5.28
N GLY A 44 -53.53 -9.71 -4.62
CA GLY A 44 -52.85 -10.43 -3.55
C GLY A 44 -51.60 -11.17 -4.04
N LYS A 45 -51.58 -11.65 -5.28
CA LYS A 45 -50.43 -12.32 -5.90
C LYS A 45 -49.28 -11.35 -6.20
N ALA A 46 -49.60 -10.13 -6.64
CA ALA A 46 -48.61 -9.05 -6.85
C ALA A 46 -48.05 -8.48 -5.54
N LEU A 47 -48.86 -8.48 -4.47
CA LEU A 47 -48.41 -8.15 -3.12
C LEU A 47 -47.54 -9.27 -2.51
N MET A 48 -47.88 -10.54 -2.73
CA MET A 48 -47.11 -11.69 -2.23
C MET A 48 -45.79 -11.92 -2.98
N SER A 49 -45.62 -11.47 -4.22
CA SER A 49 -44.32 -11.51 -4.90
C SER A 49 -43.27 -10.59 -4.25
N ASN A 50 -43.69 -9.62 -3.43
CA ASN A 50 -42.80 -8.78 -2.62
C ASN A 50 -42.50 -9.36 -1.22
N PHE A 51 -43.05 -10.53 -0.87
CA PHE A 51 -42.82 -11.24 0.40
C PHE A 51 -41.93 -12.49 0.25
N GLY A 52 -41.20 -12.63 -0.86
CA GLY A 52 -40.09 -13.57 -0.95
C GLY A 52 -38.85 -13.00 -0.26
N GLU A 53 -38.19 -13.77 0.60
CA GLU A 53 -36.86 -13.41 1.11
C GLU A 53 -35.97 -13.01 -0.07
N THR A 54 -35.47 -11.77 -0.08
CA THR A 54 -34.56 -11.33 -1.14
C THR A 54 -33.40 -12.31 -1.18
N PRO A 55 -33.12 -12.99 -2.31
CA PRO A 55 -32.08 -13.99 -2.34
C PRO A 55 -30.71 -13.33 -2.09
N ASP A 56 -30.20 -13.48 -0.86
CA ASP A 56 -28.85 -13.09 -0.47
C ASP A 56 -28.07 -14.29 0.09
N TYR A 57 -26.74 -14.15 0.13
CA TYR A 57 -25.86 -15.06 0.84
C TYR A 57 -25.76 -14.65 2.31
N THR A 58 -25.55 -15.62 3.20
CA THR A 58 -25.53 -15.39 4.67
C THR A 58 -24.20 -15.75 5.33
N GLY A 59 -23.28 -16.38 4.59
CA GLY A 59 -21.94 -16.75 5.07
C GLY A 59 -20.92 -15.63 4.86
N LYS A 60 -19.68 -15.81 5.32
CA LYS A 60 -18.58 -14.81 5.16
C LYS A 60 -17.92 -14.82 3.77
N GLY A 61 -18.52 -15.52 2.80
CA GLY A 61 -17.94 -15.82 1.49
C GLY A 61 -17.01 -17.04 1.46
N VAL A 62 -16.97 -17.72 0.31
CA VAL A 62 -16.35 -19.04 0.12
C VAL A 62 -14.94 -18.94 -0.43
N ALA A 63 -14.75 -18.58 -1.70
CA ALA A 63 -13.45 -18.60 -2.38
C ALA A 63 -13.00 -17.19 -2.78
N PRO A 64 -11.69 -16.87 -2.73
CA PRO A 64 -11.20 -15.57 -3.17
C PRO A 64 -11.38 -15.40 -4.69
N ILE A 65 -11.81 -14.22 -5.11
CA ILE A 65 -11.98 -13.85 -6.52
C ILE A 65 -11.58 -12.39 -6.74
N THR A 66 -10.94 -12.09 -7.88
CA THR A 66 -10.67 -10.69 -8.27
C THR A 66 -11.75 -10.19 -9.21
N VAL A 67 -12.53 -9.21 -8.77
CA VAL A 67 -13.54 -8.52 -9.57
C VAL A 67 -12.98 -7.21 -10.11
N THR A 68 -13.31 -6.85 -11.35
CA THR A 68 -12.97 -5.55 -11.94
C THR A 68 -14.23 -4.70 -12.03
N ILE A 69 -14.22 -3.55 -11.34
CA ILE A 69 -15.24 -2.50 -11.47
C ILE A 69 -14.79 -1.53 -12.56
N PRO A 70 -15.50 -1.45 -13.70
CA PRO A 70 -15.14 -0.56 -14.81
C PRO A 70 -15.18 0.91 -14.42
N THR A 71 -14.36 1.73 -15.09
CA THR A 71 -14.43 3.19 -14.97
C THR A 71 -15.77 3.69 -15.49
N GLY A 72 -16.48 4.49 -14.68
CA GLY A 72 -17.77 5.06 -15.04
C GLY A 72 -18.96 4.11 -14.85
N ALA A 73 -18.77 2.92 -14.29
CA ALA A 73 -19.85 1.97 -14.04
C ALA A 73 -20.88 2.54 -13.05
N THR A 74 -22.17 2.36 -13.34
CA THR A 74 -23.26 2.68 -12.41
C THR A 74 -23.35 1.64 -11.29
N LEU A 75 -24.05 1.96 -10.19
CA LEU A 75 -24.27 1.01 -9.11
C LEU A 75 -25.02 -0.25 -9.59
N ASP A 76 -25.93 -0.11 -10.54
CA ASP A 76 -26.67 -1.24 -11.14
C ASP A 76 -25.73 -2.15 -11.95
N GLU A 77 -24.85 -1.55 -12.76
CA GLU A 77 -23.84 -2.27 -13.53
C GLU A 77 -22.87 -3.03 -12.61
N ILE A 78 -22.49 -2.42 -11.48
CA ILE A 78 -21.67 -3.06 -10.45
C ILE A 78 -22.40 -4.27 -9.86
N GLY A 79 -23.69 -4.15 -9.52
CA GLY A 79 -24.50 -5.26 -9.03
C GLY A 79 -24.56 -6.43 -10.03
N GLY A 80 -24.69 -6.12 -11.31
CA GLY A 80 -24.62 -7.10 -12.40
C GLY A 80 -23.27 -7.83 -12.46
N VAL A 81 -22.16 -7.08 -12.41
CA VAL A 81 -20.79 -7.63 -12.39
C VAL A 81 -20.59 -8.56 -11.18
N LEU A 82 -21.01 -8.13 -9.99
CA LEU A 82 -20.84 -8.92 -8.77
C LEU A 82 -21.68 -10.19 -8.77
N LYS A 83 -22.90 -10.14 -9.32
CA LYS A 83 -23.74 -11.33 -9.48
C LYS A 83 -23.12 -12.30 -10.48
N GLN A 84 -22.64 -11.80 -11.62
CA GLN A 84 -22.01 -12.64 -12.65
C GLN A 84 -20.74 -13.32 -12.12
N ALA A 85 -20.00 -12.65 -11.24
CA ALA A 85 -18.81 -13.19 -10.57
C ALA A 85 -19.14 -14.11 -9.38
N ASP A 86 -20.42 -14.42 -9.13
CA ASP A 86 -20.91 -15.16 -7.96
C ASP A 86 -20.44 -14.55 -6.63
N VAL A 87 -20.23 -13.23 -6.56
CA VAL A 87 -19.90 -12.52 -5.32
C VAL A 87 -21.18 -12.26 -4.51
N VAL A 88 -22.23 -11.77 -5.18
CA VAL A 88 -23.57 -11.56 -4.57
C VAL A 88 -24.59 -12.47 -5.24
N LYS A 89 -25.62 -12.88 -4.48
CA LYS A 89 -26.58 -13.89 -4.94
C LYS A 89 -27.59 -13.35 -5.96
N SER A 90 -27.98 -12.08 -5.81
CA SER A 90 -28.93 -11.43 -6.70
C SER A 90 -28.67 -9.93 -6.81
N VAL A 91 -29.12 -9.32 -7.92
CA VAL A 91 -29.08 -7.87 -8.10
C VAL A 91 -30.01 -7.19 -7.08
N GLN A 92 -31.15 -7.81 -6.74
CA GLN A 92 -32.07 -7.26 -5.75
C GLN A 92 -31.46 -7.17 -4.34
N ALA A 93 -30.63 -8.15 -3.94
CA ALA A 93 -29.88 -8.05 -2.69
C ALA A 93 -28.87 -6.89 -2.71
N TRP A 94 -28.23 -6.67 -3.86
CA TRP A 94 -27.32 -5.54 -4.08
C TRP A 94 -28.05 -4.19 -4.03
N ASP A 95 -29.19 -4.06 -4.71
CA ASP A 95 -29.98 -2.83 -4.73
C ASP A 95 -30.47 -2.48 -3.33
N ASN A 96 -30.90 -3.48 -2.55
CA ASN A 96 -31.26 -3.30 -1.13
C ASN A 96 -30.05 -2.84 -0.29
N ALA A 97 -28.87 -3.42 -0.52
CA ALA A 97 -27.65 -3.00 0.15
C ALA A 97 -27.28 -1.55 -0.18
N VAL A 98 -27.34 -1.18 -1.46
CA VAL A 98 -27.11 0.19 -1.95
C VAL A 98 -28.09 1.18 -1.32
N ALA A 99 -29.38 0.84 -1.28
CA ALA A 99 -30.40 1.69 -0.66
C ALA A 99 -30.20 1.86 0.85
N SER A 100 -29.57 0.89 1.51
CA SER A 100 -29.29 0.91 2.95
C SER A 100 -28.02 1.66 3.37
N GLU A 101 -27.16 2.05 2.42
CA GLU A 101 -25.87 2.68 2.69
C GLU A 101 -25.75 4.05 2.01
N GLU A 102 -25.75 5.13 2.79
CA GLU A 102 -25.60 6.51 2.29
C GLU A 102 -24.32 6.71 1.47
N ARG A 103 -23.27 5.94 1.76
CA ARG A 103 -21.96 6.00 1.10
C ARG A 103 -21.85 5.12 -0.15
N ALA A 104 -22.93 4.48 -0.61
CA ALA A 104 -22.91 3.57 -1.76
C ALA A 104 -22.27 4.19 -3.01
N THR A 105 -22.47 5.48 -3.25
CA THR A 105 -21.91 6.22 -4.39
C THR A 105 -20.40 6.47 -4.30
N SER A 106 -19.75 6.14 -3.18
CA SER A 106 -18.31 6.31 -2.98
C SER A 106 -17.45 5.19 -3.59
N VAL A 107 -18.08 4.14 -4.11
CA VAL A 107 -17.38 3.01 -4.74
C VAL A 107 -16.50 3.51 -5.88
N GLN A 108 -15.22 3.13 -5.84
CA GLN A 108 -14.23 3.54 -6.83
C GLN A 108 -14.08 2.49 -7.93
N PRO A 109 -13.78 2.89 -9.18
CA PRO A 109 -13.38 1.94 -10.20
C PRO A 109 -12.05 1.27 -9.83
N GLY A 110 -11.85 0.02 -10.26
CA GLY A 110 -10.63 -0.72 -9.99
C GLY A 110 -10.83 -2.22 -9.82
N ARG A 111 -9.76 -2.91 -9.44
CA ARG A 111 -9.76 -4.35 -9.17
C ARG A 111 -9.83 -4.60 -7.68
N TYR A 112 -10.66 -5.55 -7.28
CA TYR A 112 -10.90 -5.87 -5.87
C TYR A 112 -10.82 -7.37 -5.65
N VAL A 113 -10.02 -7.80 -4.66
CA VAL A 113 -10.05 -9.15 -4.11
C VAL A 113 -11.25 -9.23 -3.18
N MET A 114 -12.24 -10.01 -3.58
CA MET A 114 -13.47 -10.29 -2.85
C MET A 114 -13.56 -11.78 -2.59
N ARG A 115 -14.64 -12.23 -1.94
CA ARG A 115 -14.97 -13.65 -1.83
C ARG A 115 -16.25 -13.93 -2.62
N THR A 116 -16.32 -15.08 -3.28
CA THR A 116 -17.58 -15.57 -3.82
C THR A 116 -18.57 -15.79 -2.68
N GLN A 117 -19.86 -15.66 -2.97
CA GLN A 117 -20.96 -15.99 -2.08
C GLN A 117 -20.98 -15.23 -0.75
N MET A 118 -20.73 -13.91 -0.79
CA MET A 118 -20.81 -13.03 0.37
C MET A 118 -22.12 -12.20 0.37
N PRO A 119 -22.58 -11.72 1.54
CA PRO A 119 -23.78 -10.91 1.63
C PRO A 119 -23.59 -9.61 0.86
N ALA A 120 -24.62 -9.14 0.17
CA ALA A 120 -24.50 -7.99 -0.73
C ALA A 120 -24.06 -6.70 0.00
N ILE A 121 -24.48 -6.53 1.26
CA ILE A 121 -24.07 -5.40 2.11
C ILE A 121 -22.58 -5.43 2.44
N ASP A 122 -22.00 -6.62 2.66
CA ASP A 122 -20.57 -6.76 2.95
C ASP A 122 -19.74 -6.53 1.68
N ALA A 123 -20.24 -6.99 0.52
CA ALA A 123 -19.63 -6.70 -0.77
C ALA A 123 -19.59 -5.18 -1.03
N LEU A 124 -20.70 -4.47 -0.79
CA LEU A 124 -20.79 -3.02 -0.96
C LEU A 124 -19.83 -2.29 0.00
N ARG A 125 -19.83 -2.64 1.30
CA ARG A 125 -18.96 -2.02 2.30
C ARG A 125 -17.47 -2.24 2.00
N LEU A 126 -17.11 -3.41 1.49
CA LEU A 126 -15.76 -3.68 0.98
C LEU A 126 -15.43 -2.74 -0.18
N LEU A 127 -16.33 -2.55 -1.14
CA LEU A 127 -16.07 -1.64 -2.27
C LEU A 127 -15.99 -0.16 -1.87
N ILE A 128 -16.73 0.26 -0.83
CA ILE A 128 -16.67 1.63 -0.27
C ILE A 128 -15.35 1.85 0.48
N ASN A 129 -14.94 0.90 1.32
CA ASN A 129 -13.75 0.98 2.17
C ASN A 129 -12.82 -0.21 1.90
N PRO A 130 -12.13 -0.22 0.75
CA PRO A 130 -11.52 -1.45 0.26
C PRO A 130 -10.22 -1.84 0.92
N GLY A 131 -9.57 -0.99 1.73
CA GLY A 131 -8.33 -1.32 2.42
C GLY A 131 -7.32 -2.07 1.53
N GLU A 132 -6.94 -3.27 1.98
CA GLU A 132 -6.08 -4.23 1.26
C GLU A 132 -6.81 -5.05 0.17
N SER A 133 -8.14 -5.07 0.19
CA SER A 133 -8.94 -5.72 -0.84
C SER A 133 -8.84 -5.03 -2.19
N ARG A 134 -8.44 -3.75 -2.28
CA ARG A 134 -8.14 -3.13 -3.58
C ARG A 134 -6.82 -3.65 -4.11
N VAL A 135 -6.82 -4.21 -5.31
CA VAL A 135 -5.59 -4.57 -6.02
C VAL A 135 -4.94 -3.29 -6.53
N ARG A 136 -3.73 -3.00 -6.02
CA ARG A 136 -2.97 -1.81 -6.37
C ARG A 136 -1.69 -2.23 -7.10
N ALA A 137 -1.35 -1.51 -8.16
CA ALA A 137 -0.02 -1.65 -8.73
C ALA A 137 0.98 -1.13 -7.72
N GLN A 138 2.01 -1.91 -7.41
CA GLN A 138 3.06 -1.52 -6.49
C GLN A 138 4.42 -1.66 -7.15
N PHE A 139 5.39 -0.87 -6.68
CA PHE A 139 6.78 -1.02 -7.01
C PHE A 139 7.62 -0.89 -5.74
N THR A 140 8.73 -1.63 -5.68
CA THR A 140 9.66 -1.60 -4.54
C THR A 140 10.99 -1.01 -4.98
N ILE A 141 11.54 -0.13 -4.15
CA ILE A 141 12.88 0.41 -4.28
C ILE A 141 13.72 -0.10 -3.11
N PRO A 142 14.70 -0.99 -3.34
CA PRO A 142 15.57 -1.50 -2.29
C PRO A 142 16.41 -0.41 -1.62
N GLU A 143 16.75 -0.64 -0.35
CA GLU A 143 17.70 0.16 0.40
C GLU A 143 19.11 0.11 -0.21
N GLY A 144 19.94 1.11 0.08
CA GLY A 144 21.34 1.16 -0.34
C GLY A 144 21.57 1.49 -1.82
N LEU A 145 20.51 1.71 -2.61
CA LEU A 145 20.65 2.13 -4.00
C LEU A 145 21.05 3.60 -4.10
N ARG A 146 22.05 3.90 -4.92
CA ARG A 146 22.34 5.27 -5.39
C ARG A 146 21.23 5.75 -6.33
N LEU A 147 21.05 7.06 -6.45
CA LEU A 147 19.99 7.70 -7.22
C LEU A 147 19.88 7.18 -8.65
N THR A 148 21.00 6.99 -9.34
CA THR A 148 20.99 6.46 -10.73
C THR A 148 20.40 5.06 -10.82
N ARG A 149 20.69 4.19 -9.84
CA ARG A 149 20.13 2.83 -9.76
C ARG A 149 18.67 2.82 -9.31
N GLN A 150 18.26 3.77 -8.49
CA GLN A 150 16.84 3.95 -8.17
C GLN A 150 16.05 4.37 -9.41
N VAL A 151 16.59 5.29 -10.21
CA VAL A 151 15.97 5.70 -11.49
C VAL A 151 15.84 4.51 -12.44
N ASP A 152 16.86 3.64 -12.53
CA ASP A 152 16.78 2.39 -13.29
C ASP A 152 15.67 1.46 -12.76
N ALA A 153 15.59 1.28 -11.45
CA ALA A 153 14.56 0.45 -10.80
C ALA A 153 13.15 1.02 -11.02
N LEU A 154 12.98 2.34 -10.87
CA LEU A 154 11.73 3.04 -11.14
C LEU A 154 11.30 2.86 -12.60
N ALA A 155 12.21 3.06 -13.56
CA ALA A 155 11.90 2.89 -14.97
C ALA A 155 11.55 1.43 -15.35
N LYS A 156 12.14 0.45 -14.66
CA LYS A 156 11.85 -0.97 -14.86
C LYS A 156 10.51 -1.39 -14.27
N ASN A 157 10.18 -0.89 -13.07
CA ASN A 157 9.03 -1.34 -12.29
C ASN A 157 7.79 -0.46 -12.50
N THR A 158 7.91 0.66 -13.22
CA THR A 158 6.79 1.52 -13.59
C THR A 158 6.64 1.57 -15.11
N LYS A 159 5.46 1.99 -15.60
CA LYS A 159 5.24 2.24 -17.03
C LYS A 159 5.82 3.60 -17.50
N ILE A 160 6.60 4.26 -16.65
CA ILE A 160 7.14 5.60 -16.88
C ILE A 160 8.58 5.48 -17.39
N LYS A 161 8.89 6.16 -18.50
CA LYS A 161 10.23 6.11 -19.11
C LYS A 161 11.30 6.71 -18.20
N LYS A 162 12.50 6.11 -18.20
CA LYS A 162 13.70 6.62 -17.50
C LYS A 162 13.95 8.11 -17.74
N SER A 163 13.85 8.57 -18.99
CA SER A 163 14.06 9.97 -19.36
C SER A 163 13.09 10.95 -18.69
N ALA A 164 11.89 10.51 -18.32
CA ALA A 164 10.93 11.33 -17.59
C ALA A 164 11.38 11.56 -16.13
N TYR A 165 11.93 10.52 -15.47
CA TYR A 165 12.53 10.66 -14.14
C TYR A 165 13.77 11.56 -14.18
N GLU A 166 14.64 11.38 -15.17
CA GLU A 166 15.81 12.25 -15.35
C GLU A 166 15.40 13.72 -15.59
N ALA A 167 14.34 13.97 -16.35
CA ALA A 167 13.80 15.31 -16.56
C ALA A 167 13.20 15.91 -15.27
N ALA A 168 12.52 15.11 -14.46
CA ALA A 168 11.98 15.55 -13.18
C ALA A 168 13.09 15.87 -12.16
N LEU A 169 14.16 15.07 -12.10
CA LEU A 169 15.31 15.30 -11.21
C LEU A 169 16.11 16.56 -11.56
N LYS A 170 16.03 17.04 -12.81
CA LYS A 170 16.57 18.35 -13.22
C LYS A 170 15.76 19.54 -12.69
N LYS A 171 14.60 19.30 -12.09
CA LYS A 171 13.71 20.30 -11.46
C LYS A 171 13.51 19.98 -9.97
N PRO A 172 14.58 19.92 -9.16
CA PRO A 172 14.51 19.43 -7.78
C PRO A 172 13.52 20.19 -6.88
N GLN A 173 13.19 21.44 -7.21
CA GLN A 173 12.22 22.27 -6.50
C GLN A 173 10.80 21.68 -6.57
N SER A 174 10.45 20.92 -7.62
CA SER A 174 9.14 20.29 -7.73
C SER A 174 9.02 19.00 -6.89
N LEU A 175 10.10 18.53 -6.28
CA LEU A 175 10.12 17.29 -5.49
C LEU A 175 9.76 17.51 -4.01
N GLY A 176 9.76 18.77 -3.54
CA GLY A 176 9.45 19.07 -2.14
C GLY A 176 10.52 18.57 -1.15
N LEU A 177 11.79 18.60 -1.56
CA LEU A 177 12.94 18.24 -0.73
C LEU A 177 13.05 19.18 0.48
N PRO A 178 13.51 18.68 1.65
CA PRO A 178 13.85 19.54 2.78
C PRO A 178 14.91 20.59 2.40
N ALA A 179 14.85 21.79 2.99
CA ALA A 179 15.76 22.89 2.67
C ALA A 179 17.25 22.51 2.81
N TYR A 180 17.59 21.67 3.80
CA TYR A 180 18.96 21.20 4.02
C TYR A 180 19.48 20.26 2.92
N ALA A 181 18.62 19.73 2.05
CA ALA A 181 19.03 18.96 0.86
C ALA A 181 19.80 19.79 -0.15
N LYS A 182 19.65 21.13 -0.11
CA LYS A 182 20.23 22.06 -1.11
C LYS A 182 19.89 21.63 -2.54
N ASN A 183 18.63 21.24 -2.77
CA ASN A 183 18.11 20.77 -4.05
C ASN A 183 18.84 19.52 -4.63
N ARG A 184 19.48 18.71 -3.79
CA ARG A 184 20.14 17.45 -4.21
C ARG A 184 19.29 16.25 -3.78
N PRO A 185 18.78 15.44 -4.72
CA PRO A 185 17.84 14.34 -4.41
C PRO A 185 18.51 13.04 -3.92
N GLU A 186 19.83 12.88 -4.07
CA GLU A 186 20.56 11.71 -3.57
C GLU A 186 20.35 11.55 -2.05
N GLY A 187 19.96 10.34 -1.63
CA GLY A 187 19.61 10.02 -0.23
C GLY A 187 18.20 10.43 0.23
N PHE A 188 17.44 11.20 -0.55
CA PHE A 188 16.09 11.68 -0.16
C PHE A 188 14.93 10.90 -0.76
N LEU A 189 15.19 10.14 -1.81
CA LEU A 189 14.22 9.22 -2.36
C LEU A 189 14.22 7.97 -1.47
N PHE A 190 13.27 7.90 -0.53
CA PHE A 190 13.27 6.86 0.49
C PHE A 190 13.08 5.47 -0.14
N PRO A 191 13.82 4.44 0.29
CA PRO A 191 13.62 3.08 -0.18
C PRO A 191 12.43 2.44 0.54
N ASP A 192 11.41 2.05 -0.21
CA ASP A 192 10.19 1.43 0.32
C ASP A 192 9.41 0.73 -0.81
N THR A 193 8.27 0.14 -0.47
CA THR A 193 7.24 -0.28 -1.42
C THR A 193 6.17 0.80 -1.53
N TYR A 194 5.90 1.21 -2.76
CA TYR A 194 5.00 2.31 -3.08
C TYR A 194 3.85 1.84 -3.96
N GLU A 195 2.69 2.45 -3.76
CA GLU A 195 1.56 2.30 -4.66
C GLU A 195 1.71 3.22 -5.87
N LEU A 196 1.49 2.66 -7.07
CA LEU A 196 1.47 3.38 -8.33
C LEU A 196 0.02 3.62 -8.76
N THR A 197 -0.40 4.88 -8.75
CA THR A 197 -1.71 5.28 -9.27
C THR A 197 -1.73 5.23 -10.80
N ALA A 198 -2.92 5.13 -11.40
CA ALA A 198 -3.06 5.03 -12.85
C ALA A 198 -2.59 6.29 -13.60
N ASP A 199 -2.67 7.45 -12.95
CA ASP A 199 -2.26 8.78 -13.42
C ASP A 199 -0.84 9.17 -12.96
N ALA A 200 -0.09 8.25 -12.37
CA ALA A 200 1.23 8.52 -11.83
C ALA A 200 2.18 9.10 -12.90
N THR A 201 2.87 10.18 -12.53
CA THR A 201 3.91 10.83 -13.33
C THR A 201 5.27 10.65 -12.65
N ALA A 202 6.36 10.83 -13.39
CA ALA A 202 7.70 10.78 -12.80
C ALA A 202 7.85 11.73 -11.59
N THR A 203 7.33 12.95 -11.69
CA THR A 203 7.38 13.94 -10.60
C THR A 203 6.56 13.50 -9.40
N SER A 204 5.33 12.99 -9.59
CA SER A 204 4.49 12.57 -8.47
C SER A 204 5.07 11.34 -7.76
N THR A 205 5.61 10.39 -8.51
CA THR A 205 6.30 9.22 -7.96
C THR A 205 7.52 9.63 -7.13
N LEU A 206 8.39 10.50 -7.65
CA LEU A 206 9.55 10.99 -6.90
C LEU A 206 9.13 11.79 -5.66
N LYS A 207 8.08 12.61 -5.76
CA LYS A 207 7.53 13.36 -4.62
C LYS A 207 7.01 12.43 -3.53
N GLN A 208 6.33 11.35 -3.89
CA GLN A 208 5.86 10.33 -2.93
C GLN A 208 7.03 9.74 -2.13
N MET A 209 8.15 9.43 -2.78
CA MET A 209 9.36 8.93 -2.10
C MET A 209 9.99 9.97 -1.17
N VAL A 210 10.01 11.24 -1.57
CA VAL A 210 10.49 12.35 -0.71
C VAL A 210 9.55 12.60 0.47
N ASP A 211 8.24 12.47 0.27
CA ASP A 211 7.25 12.58 1.34
C ASP A 211 7.42 11.45 2.35
N GLN A 212 7.69 10.22 1.88
CA GLN A 212 7.99 9.09 2.75
C GLN A 212 9.28 9.31 3.55
N TYR A 213 10.34 9.83 2.92
CA TYR A 213 11.55 10.24 3.65
C TYR A 213 11.21 11.21 4.80
N LYS A 214 10.39 12.23 4.53
CA LYS A 214 9.99 13.22 5.55
C LYS A 214 9.17 12.57 6.67
N ALA A 215 8.24 11.67 6.34
CA ALA A 215 7.44 10.96 7.32
C ALA A 215 8.32 10.10 8.24
N VAL A 216 9.21 9.29 7.67
CA VAL A 216 10.13 8.44 8.42
C VAL A 216 11.09 9.25 9.29
N THR A 217 11.67 10.32 8.75
CA THR A 217 12.62 11.15 9.51
C THR A 217 11.95 11.97 10.61
N ASN A 218 10.68 12.33 10.43
CA ASN A 218 9.87 12.94 11.49
C ASN A 218 9.55 11.93 12.60
N ASP A 219 9.11 10.72 12.25
CA ASP A 219 8.81 9.63 13.20
C ASP A 219 10.00 9.30 14.11
N ILE A 220 11.20 9.21 13.55
CA ILE A 220 12.42 8.93 14.33
C ILE A 220 12.99 10.16 15.03
N GLY A 221 12.41 11.35 14.83
CA GLY A 221 12.89 12.59 15.42
C GLY A 221 14.28 13.04 14.93
N LEU A 222 14.61 12.80 13.65
CA LEU A 222 15.95 13.01 13.07
C LEU A 222 16.50 14.41 13.37
N ASN A 223 15.67 15.45 13.23
CA ASN A 223 16.10 16.83 13.45
C ASN A 223 16.54 17.09 14.89
N ALA A 224 15.80 16.56 15.87
CA ALA A 224 16.12 16.70 17.28
C ALA A 224 17.39 15.89 17.63
N ALA A 225 17.51 14.68 17.09
CA ALA A 225 18.68 13.84 17.26
C ALA A 225 19.95 14.48 16.66
N ALA A 226 19.88 15.00 15.43
CA ALA A 226 20.97 15.71 14.79
C ALA A 226 21.47 16.88 15.64
N LYS A 227 20.55 17.68 16.20
CA LYS A 227 20.89 18.78 17.12
C LYS A 227 21.65 18.30 18.36
N LYS A 228 21.23 17.18 18.98
CA LYS A 228 21.93 16.59 20.14
C LYS A 228 23.35 16.14 19.80
N LEU A 229 23.57 15.69 18.57
CA LEU A 229 24.88 15.28 18.06
C LEU A 229 25.76 16.45 17.61
N ASN A 230 25.29 17.71 17.72
CA ASN A 230 25.93 18.88 17.12
C ASN A 230 26.19 18.70 15.61
N ARG A 231 25.19 18.17 14.90
CA ARG A 231 25.19 17.94 13.45
C ARG A 231 23.93 18.52 12.82
N SER A 232 24.00 18.77 11.52
CA SER A 232 22.81 19.03 10.70
C SER A 232 22.09 17.72 10.32
N PRO A 233 20.78 17.76 10.04
CA PRO A 233 20.06 16.59 9.52
C PRO A 233 20.65 16.05 8.21
N TYR A 234 21.28 16.93 7.42
CA TYR A 234 21.97 16.52 6.19
C TYR A 234 23.22 15.70 6.49
N GLU A 235 24.01 16.05 7.50
CA GLU A 235 25.19 15.26 7.90
C GLU A 235 24.78 13.89 8.44
N VAL A 236 23.71 13.82 9.24
CA VAL A 236 23.17 12.54 9.71
C VAL A 236 22.69 11.68 8.55
N LEU A 237 22.06 12.27 7.52
CA LEU A 237 21.69 11.56 6.30
C LEU A 237 22.91 11.01 5.54
N ILE A 238 24.00 11.79 5.43
CA ILE A 238 25.23 11.33 4.79
C ILE A 238 25.79 10.13 5.55
N VAL A 239 25.87 10.21 6.89
CA VAL A 239 26.32 9.11 7.74
C VAL A 239 25.43 7.87 7.58
N ALA A 240 24.12 8.03 7.59
CA ALA A 240 23.18 6.92 7.36
C ALA A 240 23.41 6.25 5.99
N SER A 241 23.63 7.04 4.93
CA SER A 241 23.89 6.49 3.58
C SER A 241 25.21 5.74 3.47
N ILE A 242 26.18 6.06 4.33
CA ILE A 242 27.44 5.34 4.46
C ILE A 242 27.20 4.03 5.22
N ILE A 243 26.55 4.08 6.38
CA ILE A 243 26.22 2.90 7.20
C ILE A 243 25.50 1.84 6.38
N GLU A 244 24.52 2.25 5.57
CA GLU A 244 23.77 1.36 4.67
C GLU A 244 24.65 0.57 3.69
N ARG A 245 25.83 1.12 3.35
CA ARG A 245 26.79 0.50 2.43
C ARG A 245 27.90 -0.28 3.13
N GLU A 246 28.10 -0.07 4.43
CA GLU A 246 29.20 -0.66 5.20
C GLU A 246 28.78 -1.92 5.96
N VAL A 247 27.55 -1.97 6.48
CA VAL A 247 27.08 -3.09 7.30
C VAL A 247 25.66 -3.51 6.95
N ASN A 248 25.45 -4.82 6.88
CA ASN A 248 24.17 -5.44 6.54
C ASN A 248 23.40 -5.97 7.78
N GLN A 249 23.98 -5.88 8.98
CA GLN A 249 23.32 -6.31 10.22
C GLN A 249 22.98 -5.12 11.13
N ASP A 250 21.74 -5.10 11.58
CA ASP A 250 21.17 -4.04 12.43
C ASP A 250 21.97 -3.81 13.70
N GLN A 251 22.45 -4.89 14.34
CA GLN A 251 23.19 -4.82 15.60
C GLN A 251 24.51 -4.03 15.51
N TYR A 252 25.08 -3.85 14.32
CA TYR A 252 26.35 -3.14 14.15
C TYR A 252 26.19 -1.69 13.72
N ARG A 253 25.03 -1.31 13.16
CA ARG A 253 24.79 0.01 12.55
C ARG A 253 25.07 1.16 13.53
N ALA A 254 24.62 1.05 14.77
CA ALA A 254 24.80 2.11 15.79
C ALA A 254 26.26 2.27 16.25
N LYS A 255 27.03 1.18 16.31
CA LYS A 255 28.48 1.21 16.59
C LYS A 255 29.27 1.79 15.41
N VAL A 256 28.91 1.43 14.18
CA VAL A 256 29.51 2.03 12.97
C VAL A 256 29.25 3.53 12.94
N ALA A 257 28.03 3.97 13.25
CA ALA A 257 27.71 5.39 13.38
C ALA A 257 28.66 6.09 14.37
N GLN A 258 28.89 5.48 15.53
CA GLN A 258 29.81 6.01 16.54
C GLN A 258 31.26 6.09 16.03
N VAL A 259 31.76 5.06 15.32
CA VAL A 259 33.10 5.10 14.70
C VAL A 259 33.21 6.28 13.74
N LEU A 260 32.21 6.48 12.88
CA LEU A 260 32.20 7.58 11.92
C LEU A 260 32.23 8.94 12.64
N TYR A 261 31.40 9.13 13.67
CA TYR A 261 31.40 10.38 14.44
C TYR A 261 32.71 10.61 15.20
N ASN A 262 33.27 9.58 15.86
CA ASN A 262 34.56 9.68 16.54
C ASN A 262 35.67 10.11 15.58
N ARG A 263 35.73 9.51 14.38
CA ARG A 263 36.71 9.90 13.36
C ARG A 263 36.51 11.33 12.87
N LEU A 264 35.25 11.75 12.64
CA LEU A 264 34.93 13.12 12.23
C LEU A 264 35.37 14.13 13.29
N ASP A 265 35.07 13.88 14.56
CA ASP A 265 35.43 14.77 15.67
C ASP A 265 36.94 14.86 15.90
N GLN A 266 37.68 13.80 15.58
CA GLN A 266 39.15 13.78 15.66
C GLN A 266 39.84 14.23 14.34
N GLY A 267 39.09 14.56 13.29
CA GLY A 267 39.66 14.93 12.00
C GLY A 267 40.45 13.80 11.32
N ILE A 268 40.09 12.56 11.59
CA ILE A 268 40.63 11.35 10.96
C ILE A 268 39.85 11.10 9.65
N PRO A 269 40.51 10.84 8.51
CA PRO A 269 39.82 10.43 7.29
C PRO A 269 38.95 9.18 7.51
N LEU A 270 37.76 9.12 6.91
CA LEU A 270 36.87 7.98 7.12
C LEU A 270 37.44 6.70 6.47
N GLY A 271 38.12 6.81 5.33
CA GLY A 271 38.85 5.70 4.69
C GLY A 271 37.95 4.55 4.24
N LEU A 272 36.84 4.87 3.55
CA LEU A 272 35.78 3.91 3.25
C LEU A 272 35.69 3.59 1.75
N ASP A 273 35.72 2.30 1.43
CA ASP A 273 35.59 1.79 0.05
C ASP A 273 34.25 2.16 -0.58
N SER A 274 33.16 2.14 0.20
CA SER A 274 31.82 2.51 -0.28
C SER A 274 31.78 3.90 -0.92
N THR A 275 32.56 4.85 -0.39
CA THR A 275 32.63 6.22 -0.92
C THR A 275 33.41 6.30 -2.23
N ILE A 276 34.39 5.42 -2.44
CA ILE A 276 35.13 5.28 -3.71
C ILE A 276 34.28 4.58 -4.77
N ILE A 277 33.57 3.51 -4.38
CA ILE A 277 32.64 2.80 -5.25
C ILE A 277 31.57 3.76 -5.77
N TYR A 278 31.07 4.66 -4.92
CA TYR A 278 30.16 5.73 -5.35
C TYR A 278 30.87 6.72 -6.28
N ALA A 279 32.05 7.23 -5.89
CA ALA A 279 32.80 8.23 -6.63
C ALA A 279 33.12 7.81 -8.07
N GLU A 280 33.57 6.56 -8.25
CA GLU A 280 34.01 6.00 -9.52
C GLU A 280 32.91 5.20 -10.24
N ASN A 281 31.68 5.24 -9.70
CA ASN A 281 30.51 4.56 -10.24
C ASN A 281 30.71 3.05 -10.44
N LEU A 282 31.50 2.39 -9.57
CA LEU A 282 31.86 0.98 -9.71
C LEU A 282 30.68 0.05 -9.38
N SER A 283 30.74 -1.18 -9.88
CA SER A 283 29.77 -2.26 -9.58
C SER A 283 30.47 -3.45 -8.91
N THR A 284 31.26 -3.16 -7.89
CA THR A 284 32.00 -4.12 -7.05
C THR A 284 31.79 -3.76 -5.56
N ASN A 285 32.16 -4.67 -4.66
CA ASN A 285 32.13 -4.47 -3.21
C ASN A 285 33.50 -4.10 -2.63
N THR A 286 34.57 -4.15 -3.43
CA THR A 286 35.95 -3.87 -3.01
C THR A 286 36.61 -2.87 -3.94
N THR A 287 37.68 -2.22 -3.49
CA THR A 287 38.40 -1.23 -4.30
C THR A 287 39.88 -1.57 -4.46
N THR A 288 40.43 -1.31 -5.64
CA THR A 288 41.87 -1.43 -5.89
C THR A 288 42.61 -0.19 -5.36
N PRO A 289 43.94 -0.26 -5.18
CA PRO A 289 44.75 0.93 -4.86
C PRO A 289 44.60 2.04 -5.90
N LYS A 290 44.39 1.69 -7.18
CA LYS A 290 44.14 2.65 -8.26
C LYS A 290 42.83 3.41 -8.06
N ASP A 291 41.76 2.70 -7.68
CA ASP A 291 40.46 3.33 -7.41
C ASP A 291 40.56 4.28 -6.21
N ARG A 292 41.27 3.85 -5.14
CA ARG A 292 41.50 4.65 -3.93
C ARG A 292 42.38 5.89 -4.16
N ALA A 293 43.09 5.97 -5.28
CA ALA A 293 43.81 7.17 -5.72
C ALA A 293 42.93 8.21 -6.42
N SER A 294 41.60 7.99 -6.51
CA SER A 294 40.64 8.92 -7.10
C SER A 294 40.78 10.35 -6.56
N LYS A 295 40.70 11.35 -7.44
CA LYS A 295 40.70 12.78 -7.04
C LYS A 295 39.32 13.29 -6.61
N SER A 296 38.30 12.44 -6.65
CA SER A 296 36.91 12.82 -6.33
C SER A 296 36.80 13.48 -4.96
N LYS A 297 35.82 14.38 -4.81
CA LYS A 297 35.47 14.97 -3.51
C LYS A 297 34.85 13.95 -2.54
N TYR A 298 34.36 12.82 -3.07
CA TYR A 298 33.83 11.71 -2.27
C TYR A 298 34.91 10.78 -1.73
N ASN A 299 36.18 10.93 -2.15
CA ASN A 299 37.26 10.06 -1.68
C ASN A 299 37.60 10.36 -0.20
N THR A 300 37.11 9.51 0.70
CA THR A 300 37.34 9.63 2.14
C THR A 300 38.65 9.03 2.63
N TYR A 301 39.47 8.43 1.75
CA TYR A 301 40.87 8.10 2.06
C TYR A 301 41.76 9.33 2.01
N LEU A 302 41.55 10.19 1.01
CA LEU A 302 42.41 11.36 0.77
C LEU A 302 41.87 12.65 1.40
N ARG A 303 40.60 12.66 1.83
CA ARG A 303 39.93 13.86 2.34
C ARG A 303 39.36 13.60 3.73
N LYS A 304 39.58 14.56 4.63
CA LYS A 304 38.99 14.59 5.96
C LYS A 304 37.54 15.06 5.89
N GLY A 305 36.75 14.66 6.88
CA GLY A 305 35.33 15.04 6.99
C GLY A 305 34.40 14.16 6.15
N LEU A 306 33.14 14.57 6.09
CA LEU A 306 32.12 13.89 5.29
C LEU A 306 32.30 14.16 3.79
N PRO A 307 31.88 13.21 2.92
CA PRO A 307 31.74 13.51 1.50
C PRO A 307 30.70 14.62 1.24
N PRO A 308 30.66 15.22 0.02
CA PRO A 308 29.76 16.34 -0.27
C PRO A 308 28.26 16.04 -0.14
N GLY A 309 27.87 14.77 -0.13
CA GLY A 309 26.49 14.32 -0.03
C GLY A 309 26.39 12.81 0.22
N PRO A 310 25.16 12.28 0.29
CA PRO A 310 24.91 10.86 0.49
C PRO A 310 25.46 10.02 -0.66
N ILE A 311 25.74 8.74 -0.39
CA ILE A 311 26.22 7.77 -1.40
C ILE A 311 25.18 6.70 -1.77
N SER A 312 24.03 6.73 -1.10
CA SER A 312 22.94 5.78 -1.27
C SER A 312 21.64 6.33 -0.67
N ALA A 313 20.51 5.66 -0.90
CA ALA A 313 19.31 5.81 -0.07
C ALA A 313 19.36 4.88 1.14
N PRO A 314 19.53 5.42 2.36
CA PRO A 314 19.48 4.62 3.57
C PRO A 314 18.06 4.22 3.94
N GLY A 315 17.93 3.03 4.53
CA GLY A 315 16.72 2.56 5.18
C GLY A 315 16.44 3.24 6.53
N LYS A 316 15.30 2.89 7.13
CA LYS A 316 14.93 3.42 8.46
C LYS A 316 15.95 3.03 9.53
N ALA A 317 16.46 1.80 9.50
CA ALA A 317 17.43 1.31 10.49
C ALA A 317 18.76 2.08 10.44
N ALA A 318 19.30 2.35 9.25
CA ALA A 318 20.52 3.15 9.11
C ALA A 318 20.32 4.61 9.54
N LEU A 319 19.15 5.21 9.23
CA LEU A 319 18.79 6.54 9.71
C LEU A 319 18.69 6.59 11.25
N GLN A 320 18.05 5.59 11.87
CA GLN A 320 17.92 5.49 13.32
C GLN A 320 19.28 5.33 14.00
N ALA A 321 20.16 4.48 13.45
CA ALA A 321 21.52 4.29 13.95
C ALA A 321 22.38 5.55 13.83
N ALA A 322 22.30 6.27 12.71
CA ALA A 322 23.00 7.54 12.53
C ALA A 322 22.48 8.62 13.49
N ALA A 323 21.18 8.60 13.81
CA ALA A 323 20.54 9.53 14.72
C ALA A 323 20.84 9.20 16.20
N ASN A 324 21.01 7.92 16.53
CA ASN A 324 21.21 7.42 17.89
C ASN A 324 22.38 6.43 17.91
N PRO A 325 23.62 6.92 17.75
CA PRO A 325 24.80 6.05 17.79
C PRO A 325 24.97 5.41 19.18
N GLU A 326 25.55 4.21 19.20
CA GLU A 326 25.88 3.53 20.45
C GLU A 326 27.13 4.17 21.06
N PRO A 327 27.09 4.64 22.33
CA PRO A 327 28.26 5.25 22.96
C PRO A 327 29.46 4.29 22.99
N GLY A 328 30.61 4.77 22.54
CA GLY A 328 31.85 4.01 22.54
C GLY A 328 33.01 4.79 21.92
N LYS A 329 34.23 4.33 22.14
CA LYS A 329 35.46 5.02 21.69
C LYS A 329 36.07 4.39 20.44
N TRP A 330 35.37 3.45 19.81
CA TRP A 330 35.87 2.76 18.63
C TRP A 330 36.22 3.75 17.51
N LEU A 331 37.34 3.49 16.85
CA LEU A 331 37.85 4.23 15.70
C LEU A 331 37.97 3.36 14.46
N TYR A 332 37.79 2.05 14.58
CA TYR A 332 37.94 1.11 13.48
C TYR A 332 36.86 0.04 13.57
N PHE A 333 36.46 -0.47 12.40
CA PHE A 333 35.62 -1.65 12.29
C PHE A 333 35.97 -2.39 11.01
N THR A 334 35.73 -3.70 11.00
CA THR A 334 35.72 -4.50 9.77
C THR A 334 34.87 -5.74 9.99
N THR A 335 34.19 -6.17 8.94
CA THR A 335 33.57 -7.49 8.89
C THR A 335 34.68 -8.52 8.77
N VAL A 336 34.73 -9.48 9.69
CA VAL A 336 35.77 -10.51 9.77
C VAL A 336 35.33 -11.86 9.19
N ASP A 337 34.02 -12.03 9.00
CA ASP A 337 33.41 -13.24 8.46
C ASP A 337 32.21 -12.83 7.59
N PHE A 338 32.28 -13.10 6.29
CA PHE A 338 31.19 -12.75 5.36
C PHE A 338 30.05 -13.78 5.32
N ASP A 339 30.22 -14.97 5.90
CA ASP A 339 29.14 -15.95 6.01
C ASP A 339 28.25 -15.63 7.20
N THR A 340 28.85 -15.34 8.34
CA THR A 340 28.09 -14.93 9.55
C THR A 340 27.76 -13.45 9.55
N GLY A 341 28.52 -12.63 8.82
CA GLY A 341 28.45 -11.16 8.83
C GLY A 341 29.01 -10.53 10.10
N GLU A 342 29.83 -11.24 10.88
CA GLU A 342 30.41 -10.72 12.12
C GLU A 342 31.28 -9.48 11.85
N THR A 343 30.95 -8.35 12.47
CA THR A 343 31.75 -7.12 12.45
C THR A 343 32.41 -6.90 13.81
N LYS A 344 33.73 -6.69 13.81
CA LYS A 344 34.52 -6.36 15.01
C LYS A 344 34.95 -4.90 15.00
N PHE A 345 35.15 -4.35 16.19
CA PHE A 345 35.44 -2.94 16.42
C PHE A 345 36.71 -2.80 17.26
N ALA A 346 37.47 -1.73 17.04
CA ALA A 346 38.70 -1.43 17.76
C ALA A 346 38.78 0.05 18.14
N GLU A 347 39.39 0.35 19.28
CA GLU A 347 39.68 1.73 19.70
C GLU A 347 41.05 2.18 19.19
N THR A 348 42.00 1.24 19.05
CA THR A 348 43.36 1.53 18.61
C THR A 348 43.71 0.86 17.29
N ASP A 349 44.71 1.41 16.58
CA ASP A 349 45.22 0.79 15.35
C ASP A 349 45.83 -0.60 15.64
N ALA A 350 46.53 -0.77 16.77
CA ALA A 350 47.13 -2.06 17.12
C ALA A 350 46.08 -3.18 17.30
N GLU A 351 44.97 -2.89 18.00
CA GLU A 351 43.82 -3.80 18.09
C GLU A 351 43.20 -4.05 16.71
N PHE A 352 43.09 -3.00 15.89
CA PHE A 352 42.53 -3.14 14.54
C PHE A 352 43.39 -4.03 13.64
N GLN A 353 44.72 -3.92 13.69
CA GLN A 353 45.61 -4.80 12.92
C GLN A 353 45.46 -6.28 13.32
N GLN A 354 45.15 -6.57 14.59
CA GLN A 354 44.82 -7.93 15.02
C GLN A 354 43.50 -8.42 14.42
N ILE A 355 42.48 -7.56 14.34
CA ILE A 355 41.21 -7.89 13.69
C ILE A 355 41.39 -8.07 12.17
N VAL A 356 42.21 -7.23 11.53
CA VAL A 356 42.56 -7.36 10.11
C VAL A 356 43.26 -8.70 9.84
N ALA A 357 44.18 -9.13 10.72
CA ALA A 357 44.81 -10.45 10.59
C ALA A 357 43.79 -11.60 10.67
N GLN A 358 42.75 -11.47 11.50
CA GLN A 358 41.64 -12.46 11.55
C GLN A 358 40.87 -12.48 10.24
N PHE A 359 40.52 -11.31 9.68
CA PHE A 359 39.85 -11.22 8.38
C PHE A 359 40.71 -11.82 7.26
N GLN A 360 42.01 -11.52 7.23
CA GLN A 360 42.93 -12.08 6.24
C GLN A 360 43.04 -13.62 6.33
N ALA A 361 43.08 -14.16 7.55
CA ALA A 361 43.05 -15.61 7.76
C ALA A 361 41.73 -16.22 7.26
N TRP A 362 40.59 -15.56 7.52
CA TRP A 362 39.30 -15.98 7.00
C TRP A 362 39.29 -16.01 5.46
N CYS A 363 39.79 -14.95 4.81
CA CYS A 363 39.92 -14.88 3.35
C CYS A 363 40.78 -16.01 2.77
N GLN A 364 41.92 -16.32 3.39
CA GLN A 364 42.79 -17.42 2.94
C GLN A 364 42.09 -18.78 3.03
N SER A 365 41.20 -18.97 4.00
CA SER A 365 40.40 -20.19 4.13
C SER A 365 39.17 -20.25 3.21
N HIS A 366 38.80 -19.13 2.55
CA HIS A 366 37.64 -19.03 1.66
C HIS A 366 38.01 -18.43 0.28
N PRO A 367 38.73 -19.18 -0.59
CA PRO A 367 39.14 -18.69 -1.91
C PRO A 367 37.97 -18.15 -2.74
N GLY A 368 38.17 -17.03 -3.44
CA GLY A 368 37.14 -16.39 -4.26
C GLY A 368 36.08 -15.58 -3.49
N ARG A 369 36.13 -15.55 -2.15
CA ARG A 369 35.23 -14.70 -1.33
C ARG A 369 35.80 -13.31 -1.04
N CYS A 370 37.11 -13.17 -1.05
CA CYS A 370 37.81 -11.90 -0.82
C CYS A 370 38.60 -11.40 -2.04
N ASP A 371 38.69 -12.21 -3.09
CA ASP A 371 39.40 -11.85 -4.31
C ASP A 371 38.52 -10.89 -5.13
N SER A 372 39.06 -9.71 -5.38
CA SER A 372 38.54 -8.70 -6.31
C SER A 372 38.86 -9.04 -7.76
#